data_AF-A0A972XYL0-F1
#
_entry.id   AF-A0A972XYL0-F1
#
_cell.length_a   1.000
_cell.length_b   1.000
_cell.length_c   1.000
_cell.angle_alpha   90.00
_cell.angle_beta   90.00
_cell.angle_gamma   90.00
#
_symmetry.space_group_name_H-M   'P 1'
#
loop_
_entity.id
_entity.type
_entity.pdbx_description
1 polymer ?
#
loop_
_entity_poly.entity_id
_entity_poly.type
_entity_poly.pdbx_seq_one_letter_code
_entity_poly.pdbx_strand_id
1 'polypeptide(L)'
;MTTYFTLLYSNLSLSKYSRTFLHKTLLTIVGSLLLIISAKIKIPIEPVAVTLQVFVVLALGFCYGSRLASISVLFYLIQGASGLPVFTNTPEMGLGVAYMLKGSGGYLAGFLFSAFVVGWLYEQLESPKFLHILATSFAGI
;
A
#
# COMPACT_ATOMS: atom_id res chain seq x y z
N MET A 1 30.95 13.20 34.60
CA MET A 1 29.56 12.70 34.80
C MET A 1 28.62 13.08 33.65
N THR A 2 28.84 14.22 32.99
CA THR A 2 28.02 14.76 31.88
C THR A 2 28.15 13.99 30.54
N THR A 3 29.31 13.38 30.27
CA THR A 3 29.60 12.69 28.99
C THR A 3 28.86 11.35 28.84
N TYR A 4 28.75 10.57 29.91
CA TYR A 4 28.05 9.28 29.89
C TYR A 4 26.54 9.43 29.67
N PHE A 5 25.93 10.48 30.26
CA PHE A 5 24.50 10.75 30.10
C PHE A 5 24.15 11.14 28.65
N THR A 6 25.02 11.91 27.99
CA THR A 6 24.86 12.33 26.59
C THR A 6 24.99 11.15 25.62
N LEU A 7 25.93 10.23 25.87
CA LEU A 7 26.09 9.01 25.08
C LEU A 7 24.91 8.03 25.26
N LEU A 8 24.34 7.95 26.45
CA LEU A 8 23.17 7.09 26.70
C LEU A 8 21.92 7.64 25.99
N TYR A 9 21.74 8.97 26.01
CA TYR A 9 20.62 9.63 25.32
C TYR A 9 20.73 9.56 23.79
N SER A 10 21.94 9.71 23.23
CA SER A 10 22.16 9.56 21.78
C SER A 10 21.94 8.11 21.31
N ASN A 11 22.40 7.11 22.08
CA ASN A 11 22.16 5.69 21.76
C ASN A 11 20.69 5.29 21.87
N LEU A 12 19.96 5.80 22.89
CA LEU A 12 18.51 5.58 23.02
C LEU A 12 17.73 6.22 21.86
N SER A 13 18.12 7.42 21.44
CA SER A 13 17.54 8.12 20.28
C SER A 13 17.76 7.35 18.98
N LEU A 14 19.00 6.92 18.71
CA LEU A 14 19.35 6.16 17.50
C LEU A 14 18.66 4.79 17.46
N SER A 15 18.56 4.10 18.61
CA SER A 15 17.83 2.83 18.72
C SER A 15 16.34 2.99 18.44
N LYS A 16 15.68 4.00 19.03
CA LYS A 16 14.25 4.25 18.84
C LYS A 16 13.95 4.69 17.41
N TYR A 17 14.79 5.54 16.83
CA TYR A 17 14.67 5.98 15.43
C TYR A 17 14.82 4.80 14.45
N SER A 18 15.88 3.99 14.62
CA SER A 18 16.12 2.78 13.81
C SER A 18 14.96 1.78 13.91
N ARG A 19 14.42 1.57 15.11
CA ARG A 19 13.25 0.68 15.31
C ARG A 19 12.01 1.16 14.56
N THR A 20 11.71 2.46 14.60
CA THR A 20 10.56 3.01 13.88
C THR A 20 10.73 2.95 12.36
N PHE A 21 11.95 3.12 11.86
CA PHE A 21 12.27 2.98 10.45
C PHE A 21 12.14 1.53 9.97
N LEU A 22 12.75 0.58 10.68
CA LEU A 22 12.64 -0.86 10.38
C LEU A 22 11.20 -1.34 10.39
N HIS A 23 10.41 -0.91 11.37
CA HIS A 23 9.00 -1.27 11.46
C HIS A 23 8.20 -0.79 10.24
N LYS A 24 8.40 0.46 9.82
CA LYS A 24 7.74 1.04 8.63
C LYS A 24 8.13 0.30 7.34
N THR A 25 9.41 -0.04 7.20
CA THR A 25 9.90 -0.82 6.04
C THR A 25 9.28 -2.22 6.01
N LEU A 26 9.22 -2.89 7.17
CA LEU A 26 8.56 -4.21 7.27
C LEU A 26 7.07 -4.14 6.91
N LEU A 27 6.34 -3.16 7.46
CA LEU A 27 4.93 -2.94 7.12
C LEU A 27 4.75 -2.69 5.62
N THR A 28 5.67 -1.92 5.01
CA THR A 28 5.63 -1.63 3.57
C THR A 28 5.74 -2.91 2.74
N ILE A 29 6.70 -3.77 3.08
CA ILE A 29 6.92 -5.07 2.42
C ILE A 29 5.69 -5.97 2.60
N VAL A 30 5.16 -6.07 3.82
CA VAL A 30 3.96 -6.87 4.12
C VAL A 30 2.75 -6.36 3.33
N GLY A 31 2.58 -5.04 3.24
CA GLY A 31 1.49 -4.43 2.46
C GLY A 31 1.60 -4.76 0.96
N SER A 32 2.81 -4.70 0.40
CA SER A 32 3.02 -5.10 -1.00
C SER A 32 2.77 -6.60 -1.21
N LEU A 33 3.23 -7.46 -0.30
CA LEU A 33 2.98 -8.91 -0.37
C LEU A 33 1.48 -9.23 -0.32
N LEU A 34 0.71 -8.53 0.51
CA LEU A 34 -0.75 -8.66 0.54
C LEU A 34 -1.39 -8.26 -0.79
N LEU A 35 -0.90 -7.20 -1.45
CA LEU A 35 -1.37 -6.81 -2.78
C LEU A 35 -1.05 -7.86 -3.85
N ILE A 36 0.11 -8.51 -3.75
CA ILE A 36 0.50 -9.59 -4.67
C ILE A 36 -0.40 -10.82 -4.48
N ILE A 37 -0.62 -11.25 -3.24
CA ILE A 37 -1.45 -12.43 -2.93
C ILE A 37 -2.90 -12.17 -3.35
N SER A 38 -3.44 -10.99 -3.02
CA SER A 38 -4.80 -10.61 -3.42
C SER A 38 -4.97 -10.43 -4.93
N ALA A 39 -3.90 -10.13 -5.68
CA ALA A 39 -3.92 -10.11 -7.15
C ALA A 39 -4.25 -11.47 -7.76
N LYS A 40 -3.86 -12.57 -7.09
CA LYS A 40 -4.06 -13.93 -7.61
C LYS A 40 -5.47 -14.45 -7.32
N ILE A 41 -6.17 -13.88 -6.33
CA ILE A 41 -7.58 -14.16 -6.06
C ILE A 41 -8.42 -13.28 -6.98
N LYS A 42 -8.71 -13.81 -8.17
CA LYS A 42 -9.41 -13.09 -9.23
C LYS A 42 -10.61 -13.87 -9.75
N ILE A 43 -11.65 -13.12 -10.11
CA ILE A 43 -12.76 -13.63 -10.92
C ILE A 43 -12.44 -13.23 -12.36
N PRO A 44 -12.28 -14.19 -13.29
CA PRO A 44 -11.91 -13.90 -14.68
C PRO A 44 -13.14 -13.33 -15.41
N ILE A 45 -13.27 -12.02 -15.40
CA ILE A 45 -14.26 -11.25 -16.15
C ILE A 45 -13.48 -10.42 -17.18
N GLU A 46 -13.83 -10.50 -18.46
CA GLU A 46 -13.27 -9.62 -19.48
C GLU A 46 -14.00 -8.28 -19.49
N PRO A 47 -13.33 -7.13 -19.75
CA PRO A 47 -11.95 -6.95 -20.18
C PRO A 47 -10.90 -6.86 -19.05
N VAL A 48 -11.32 -6.66 -17.79
CA VAL A 48 -10.41 -6.58 -16.62
C VAL A 48 -10.95 -7.44 -15.49
N ALA A 49 -10.12 -8.37 -15.02
CA ALA A 49 -10.50 -9.27 -13.94
C ALA A 49 -10.73 -8.49 -12.63
N VAL A 50 -11.85 -8.77 -11.98
CA VAL A 50 -12.15 -8.24 -10.65
C VAL A 50 -11.37 -9.05 -9.62
N THR A 51 -10.61 -8.37 -8.77
CA THR A 51 -9.74 -9.00 -7.77
C THR A 51 -10.02 -8.53 -6.36
N LEU A 52 -9.52 -9.29 -5.39
CA LEU A 52 -9.53 -8.90 -3.98
C LEU A 52 -8.58 -7.72 -3.68
N GLN A 53 -7.84 -7.21 -4.66
CA GLN A 53 -6.88 -6.13 -4.46
C GLN A 53 -7.55 -4.83 -4.03
N VAL A 54 -8.75 -4.51 -4.54
CA VAL A 54 -9.47 -3.28 -4.12
C VAL A 54 -9.66 -3.26 -2.61
N PHE A 55 -10.11 -4.39 -2.05
CA PHE A 55 -10.29 -4.54 -0.62
C PHE A 55 -8.99 -4.35 0.15
N VAL A 56 -7.89 -4.92 -0.34
CA VAL A 56 -6.56 -4.75 0.30
C VAL A 56 -6.07 -3.31 0.21
N VAL A 57 -6.29 -2.61 -0.91
CA VAL A 57 -5.92 -1.20 -1.08
C VAL A 57 -6.64 -0.31 -0.07
N LEU A 58 -7.95 -0.51 0.11
CA LEU A 58 -8.74 0.23 1.11
C LEU A 58 -8.28 -0.11 2.54
N ALA A 59 -8.07 -1.40 2.83
CA ALA A 59 -7.60 -1.86 4.14
C ALA A 59 -6.21 -1.28 4.47
N LEU A 60 -5.31 -1.17 3.49
CA LEU A 60 -4.03 -0.50 3.67
C LEU A 60 -4.22 0.98 3.97
N GLY A 61 -5.14 1.67 3.29
CA GLY A 61 -5.51 3.06 3.61
C GLY A 61 -5.92 3.23 5.07
N PHE A 62 -6.83 2.39 5.58
CA PHE A 62 -7.30 2.45 6.97
C PHE A 62 -6.24 2.05 7.99
N CYS A 63 -5.45 1.01 7.72
CA CYS A 63 -4.50 0.48 8.69
C CYS A 63 -3.18 1.25 8.73
N TYR A 64 -2.70 1.70 7.57
CA TYR A 64 -1.36 2.29 7.43
C TYR A 64 -1.40 3.81 7.31
N GLY A 65 -2.57 4.41 7.02
CA GLY A 65 -2.71 5.82 6.73
C GLY A 65 -2.21 6.21 5.33
N SER A 66 -2.34 7.48 4.99
CA SER A 66 -2.13 8.01 3.63
C SER A 66 -0.71 7.71 3.11
N ARG A 67 0.30 7.97 3.95
CA ARG A 67 1.70 7.92 3.54
C ARG A 67 2.23 6.49 3.41
N LEU A 68 2.02 5.64 4.40
CA LEU A 68 2.53 4.25 4.36
C LEU A 68 1.74 3.41 3.36
N ALA A 69 0.42 3.59 3.24
CA ALA A 69 -0.37 2.88 2.24
C ALA A 69 0.08 3.22 0.81
N SER A 70 0.28 4.52 0.52
CA SER A 70 0.79 4.96 -0.79
C SER A 70 2.18 4.40 -1.09
N ILE A 71 3.08 4.37 -0.10
CA ILE A 71 4.42 3.79 -0.27
C ILE A 71 4.33 2.28 -0.54
N SER A 72 3.46 1.54 0.16
CA SER A 72 3.21 0.10 -0.11
C SER A 72 2.71 -0.14 -1.53
N VAL A 73 1.73 0.64 -1.99
CA VAL A 73 1.20 0.52 -3.36
C VAL A 73 2.27 0.90 -4.38
N LEU A 74 3.03 1.97 -4.15
CA LEU A 74 4.10 2.37 -5.05
C LEU A 74 5.19 1.30 -5.14
N PHE A 75 5.54 0.67 -4.02
CA PHE A 75 6.49 -0.45 -4.00
C PHE A 75 5.97 -1.64 -4.82
N TYR A 76 4.69 -1.98 -4.69
CA TYR A 76 4.03 -2.97 -5.53
C TYR A 76 4.10 -2.62 -7.03
N LEU A 77 3.84 -1.36 -7.40
CA LEU A 77 3.94 -0.88 -8.78
C LEU A 77 5.37 -0.97 -9.32
N ILE A 78 6.38 -0.60 -8.53
CA ILE A 78 7.79 -0.69 -8.92
C ILE A 78 8.22 -2.16 -9.14
N GLN A 79 7.77 -3.07 -8.27
CA GLN A 79 8.01 -4.50 -8.43
C GLN A 79 7.42 -5.01 -9.75
N GLY A 80 6.20 -4.59 -10.08
CA GLY A 80 5.57 -4.95 -11.34
C GLY A 80 6.20 -4.30 -12.56
N ALA A 81 6.62 -3.03 -12.46
CA ALA A 81 7.33 -2.31 -13.52
C ALA A 81 8.69 -2.95 -13.84
N SER A 82 9.37 -3.49 -12.82
CA SER A 82 10.63 -4.25 -12.95
C SER A 82 10.48 -5.57 -13.70
N GLY A 83 9.26 -5.96 -14.08
CA GLY A 83 9.00 -7.18 -14.86
C GLY A 83 8.66 -8.41 -14.01
N LEU A 84 8.47 -8.26 -12.70
CA LEU A 84 8.01 -9.36 -11.86
C LEU A 84 6.52 -9.65 -12.14
N PRO A 85 6.09 -10.93 -12.15
CA PRO A 85 4.69 -11.33 -12.41
C PRO A 85 3.77 -11.09 -11.19
N VAL A 86 3.82 -9.89 -10.63
CA VAL A 86 3.05 -9.47 -9.44
C VAL A 86 1.62 -9.04 -9.76
N PHE A 87 1.32 -8.75 -11.03
CA PHE A 87 0.00 -8.34 -11.46
C PHE A 87 -0.95 -9.54 -11.62
N THR A 88 -2.24 -9.23 -11.67
CA THR A 88 -3.36 -10.17 -11.76
C THR A 88 -3.33 -11.03 -13.02
N ASN A 89 -2.98 -10.43 -14.18
CA ASN A 89 -3.02 -11.08 -15.49
C ASN A 89 -1.65 -11.23 -16.16
N THR A 90 -0.56 -11.17 -15.40
CA THR A 90 0.78 -11.57 -15.87
C THR A 90 0.91 -13.10 -15.84
N PRO A 91 1.32 -13.78 -16.93
CA PRO A 91 2.02 -13.24 -18.12
C PRO A 91 1.14 -12.88 -19.33
N GLU A 92 -0.12 -13.32 -19.38
CA GLU A 92 -0.98 -13.27 -20.58
C GLU A 92 -1.20 -11.84 -21.13
N MET A 93 -1.31 -10.84 -20.27
CA MET A 93 -1.49 -9.44 -20.66
C MET A 93 -0.17 -8.68 -20.89
N GLY A 94 0.99 -9.32 -20.70
CA GLY A 94 2.33 -8.71 -20.73
C GLY A 94 2.91 -8.45 -19.34
N LEU A 95 4.23 -8.27 -19.27
CA LEU A 95 5.00 -8.04 -18.05
C LEU A 95 5.52 -6.59 -18.00
N GLY A 96 5.87 -6.10 -16.80
CA GLY A 96 6.58 -4.82 -16.69
C GLY A 96 5.71 -3.60 -16.98
N VAL A 97 6.38 -2.55 -17.43
CA VAL A 97 5.75 -1.28 -17.88
C VAL A 97 4.76 -1.50 -19.02
N ALA A 98 4.94 -2.54 -19.85
CA ALA A 98 4.00 -2.86 -20.93
C ALA A 98 2.59 -3.24 -20.41
N TYR A 99 2.50 -3.84 -19.22
CA TYR A 99 1.21 -4.10 -18.55
C TYR A 99 0.57 -2.80 -18.03
N MET A 100 1.39 -1.87 -17.56
CA MET A 100 0.94 -0.57 -17.05
C MET A 100 0.49 0.38 -18.16
N LEU A 101 0.99 0.21 -19.38
CA LEU A 101 0.61 1.02 -20.54
C LEU A 101 -0.62 0.48 -21.30
N LYS A 102 -1.05 -0.76 -21.00
CA LYS A 102 -2.32 -1.31 -21.49
C LYS A 102 -3.51 -0.82 -20.65
N GLY A 103 -4.73 -1.20 -21.04
CA GLY A 103 -5.98 -0.77 -20.37
C GLY A 103 -6.05 -1.00 -18.85
N SER A 104 -5.21 -1.88 -18.28
CA SER A 104 -5.06 -2.11 -16.84
C SER A 104 -4.28 -1.02 -16.07
N GLY A 105 -3.59 -0.12 -16.77
CA GLY A 105 -2.80 0.97 -16.17
C GLY A 105 -3.62 1.92 -15.31
N GLY A 106 -4.81 2.30 -15.80
CA GLY A 106 -5.70 3.21 -15.08
C GLY A 106 -6.15 2.64 -13.73
N TYR A 107 -6.33 1.33 -13.64
CA TYR A 107 -6.71 0.66 -12.40
C TYR A 107 -5.58 0.67 -11.36
N LEU A 108 -4.34 0.48 -11.82
CA LEU A 108 -3.14 0.57 -10.97
C LEU A 108 -2.92 2.00 -10.45
N ALA A 109 -3.15 3.01 -11.29
CA ALA A 109 -3.11 4.41 -10.87
C ALA A 109 -4.23 4.72 -9.87
N GLY A 110 -5.43 4.19 -10.12
CA GLY A 110 -6.58 4.28 -9.20
C GLY A 110 -6.28 3.68 -7.83
N PHE A 111 -5.54 2.56 -7.75
CA PHE A 111 -5.12 1.99 -6.46
C PHE A 111 -4.24 2.90 -5.64
N LEU A 112 -3.29 3.59 -6.29
CA LEU A 112 -2.43 4.55 -5.61
C LEU A 112 -3.25 5.74 -5.09
N PHE A 113 -4.15 6.26 -5.93
CA PHE A 113 -5.05 7.34 -5.55
C PHE A 113 -5.98 6.95 -4.40
N SER A 114 -6.59 5.77 -4.49
CA SER A 114 -7.50 5.21 -3.48
C SER A 114 -6.82 5.03 -2.13
N ALA A 115 -5.64 4.40 -2.10
CA ALA A 115 -4.85 4.25 -0.87
C ALA A 115 -4.53 5.59 -0.21
N PHE A 116 -4.18 6.60 -1.01
CA PHE A 116 -3.90 7.94 -0.51
C PHE A 116 -5.16 8.61 0.06
N VAL A 117 -6.25 8.67 -0.71
CA VAL A 117 -7.49 9.36 -0.32
C VAL A 117 -8.11 8.72 0.91
N VAL A 118 -8.22 7.39 0.93
CA VAL A 118 -8.82 6.66 2.06
C VAL A 118 -7.97 6.84 3.31
N GLY A 119 -6.65 6.70 3.19
CA GLY A 119 -5.76 6.93 4.31
C GLY A 119 -5.78 8.37 4.82
N TRP A 120 -5.88 9.35 3.90
CA TRP A 120 -5.94 10.77 4.27
C TRP A 120 -7.25 11.10 4.97
N LEU A 121 -8.39 10.66 4.43
CA LEU A 121 -9.70 10.85 5.06
C LEU A 121 -9.75 10.18 6.43
N TYR A 122 -9.19 8.97 6.57
CA TYR A 122 -9.13 8.26 7.83
C TYR A 122 -8.31 9.01 8.89
N GLU A 123 -7.17 9.60 8.50
CA GLU A 123 -6.33 10.42 9.39
C GLU A 123 -7.06 11.68 9.92
N GLN A 124 -8.08 12.18 9.21
CA GLN A 124 -8.89 13.32 9.67
C GLN A 124 -10.01 12.92 10.65
N LEU A 125 -10.28 11.63 10.85
CA LEU A 125 -11.37 11.17 11.71
C LEU A 125 -10.89 11.04 13.16
N GLU A 126 -11.41 11.88 14.04
CA GLU A 126 -11.09 11.81 15.48
C GLU A 126 -11.71 10.59 16.19
N SER A 127 -12.87 10.11 15.71
CA SER A 127 -13.58 8.94 16.23
C SER A 127 -14.28 8.15 15.11
N PRO A 128 -13.54 7.30 14.37
CA PRO A 128 -14.09 6.58 13.23
C PRO A 128 -15.15 5.57 13.68
N LYS A 129 -16.42 5.91 13.50
CA LYS A 129 -17.54 4.96 13.57
C LYS A 129 -17.60 4.10 12.31
N PHE A 130 -18.22 2.93 12.39
CA PHE A 130 -18.41 2.02 11.24
C PHE A 130 -18.98 2.72 9.99
N LEU A 131 -19.92 3.65 10.17
CA LEU A 131 -20.48 4.49 9.10
C LEU A 131 -19.43 5.36 8.37
N HIS A 132 -18.44 5.90 9.08
CA HIS A 132 -17.38 6.70 8.47
C HIS A 132 -16.43 5.83 7.65
N ILE A 133 -16.12 4.62 8.13
CA ILE A 133 -15.29 3.65 7.39
C ILE A 133 -15.99 3.27 6.08
N LEU A 134 -17.31 3.05 6.12
CA LEU A 134 -18.08 2.81 4.89
C LEU A 134 -18.06 4.01 3.95
N ALA A 135 -18.36 5.21 4.46
CA ALA A 135 -18.40 6.43 3.64
C ALA A 135 -17.06 6.77 2.98
N THR A 136 -15.96 6.63 3.73
CA THR A 136 -14.60 6.85 3.21
C THR A 136 -14.18 5.79 2.21
N SER A 137 -14.63 4.54 2.37
CA SER A 137 -14.41 3.48 1.37
C SER A 137 -15.04 3.85 0.02
N PHE A 138 -16.29 4.36 0.02
CA PHE A 138 -16.95 4.81 -1.21
C PHE A 138 -16.28 6.03 -1.84
N ALA A 139 -15.62 6.90 -1.07
CA ALA A 139 -14.86 8.01 -1.61
C ALA A 139 -13.56 7.58 -2.31
N GLY A 140 -13.07 6.38 -2.01
CA GLY A 140 -11.82 5.85 -2.57
C GLY A 140 -11.98 4.95 -3.80
N ILE A 141 -13.17 4.42 -4.09
CA ILE A 141 -13.45 3.53 -5.24
C ILE A 141 -14.02 4.37 -6.39
#